data_AF-A0A8B6DU42-F1
#
_entry.id   AF-A0A8B6DU42-F1
#
_cell.length_a   1.000
_cell.length_b   1.000
_cell.length_c   1.000
_cell.angle_alpha   90.00
_cell.angle_beta   90.00
_cell.angle_gamma   90.00
#
_symmetry.space_group_name_H-M   'P 1'
#
loop_
_entity.id
_entity.type
_entity.pdbx_description
1 polymer ?
#
loop_
_entity_poly.entity_id
_entity_poly.type
_entity_poly.pdbx_seq_one_letter_code
_entity_poly.pdbx_strand_id
1 'polypeptide(L)'
;MKVSRPIEGLEETNNNDEEDEKMVNAIKQCFEEDSCLPLIKEEIKLKIQCKRVISGEDELKVEHSRPVKYLLTEEEVFKRNRRKEQNRRSAVRTRIRQKARIVELEKEVNSLEEDQSSLHQTIDTLRTELQMLDGMLHIHKCSNDKTKLCFVQRDPFYLQGINCDRLRELNKAYSSRSNLRYTFYSEIMNYLLYCYRMSNGNL
;
A
#
# COMPACT_ATOMS: atom_id res chain seq x y z
N MET A 1 -32.47 -2.42 66.45
CA MET A 1 -31.08 -2.87 66.74
C MET A 1 -30.31 -2.93 65.43
N LYS A 2 -29.46 -1.93 65.15
CA LYS A 2 -28.47 -1.94 64.07
C LYS A 2 -27.12 -1.85 64.75
N VAL A 3 -26.35 -2.93 64.68
CA VAL A 3 -25.02 -3.02 65.29
C VAL A 3 -24.03 -2.51 64.26
N SER A 4 -23.58 -1.26 64.42
CA SER A 4 -22.42 -0.74 63.70
C SER A 4 -21.18 -1.47 64.21
N ARG A 5 -20.51 -2.24 63.35
CA ARG A 5 -19.19 -2.79 63.67
C ARG A 5 -18.14 -1.68 63.51
N PRO A 6 -17.21 -1.52 64.46
CA PRO A 6 -16.04 -0.68 64.26
C PRO A 6 -15.15 -1.29 63.18
N ILE A 7 -14.70 -0.47 62.25
CA ILE A 7 -13.66 -0.83 61.28
C ILE A 7 -12.32 -0.62 62.01
N GLU A 8 -11.79 -1.70 62.60
CA GLU A 8 -10.44 -1.77 63.12
C GLU A 8 -9.55 -2.44 62.06
N GLY A 9 -8.43 -1.81 61.71
CA GLY A 9 -7.35 -2.41 60.93
C GLY A 9 -7.06 -1.76 59.57
N LEU A 10 -6.54 -0.53 59.57
CA LEU A 10 -5.71 -0.03 58.47
C LEU A 10 -4.27 -0.48 58.75
N GLU A 11 -3.94 -1.71 58.38
CA GLU A 11 -2.55 -2.08 58.09
C GLU A 11 -2.25 -1.65 56.65
N GLU A 12 -2.03 -0.35 56.48
CA GLU A 12 -1.43 0.19 55.25
C GLU A 12 0.10 0.13 55.37
N THR A 13 0.77 0.06 54.23
CA THR A 13 2.23 0.16 53.98
C THR A 13 2.99 -1.17 53.87
N ASN A 14 2.92 -1.78 52.68
CA ASN A 14 4.04 -2.48 52.02
C ASN A 14 3.70 -2.87 50.56
N ASN A 15 2.41 -2.98 50.18
CA ASN A 15 2.02 -3.35 48.82
C ASN A 15 1.97 -2.18 47.82
N ASN A 16 1.78 -0.94 48.28
CA ASN A 16 1.65 0.23 47.40
C ASN A 16 2.94 0.50 46.62
N ASP A 17 4.10 0.28 47.24
CA ASP A 17 5.39 0.58 46.62
C ASP A 17 5.67 -0.32 45.40
N GLU A 18 5.23 -1.58 45.42
CA GLU A 18 5.40 -2.50 44.28
C GLU A 18 4.48 -2.18 43.10
N GLU A 19 3.28 -1.64 43.36
CA GLU A 19 2.33 -1.26 42.30
C GLU A 19 2.76 0.04 41.62
N ASP A 20 3.24 1.00 42.40
CA ASP A 20 3.82 2.24 41.89
C ASP A 20 5.05 1.96 41.03
N GLU A 21 5.91 1.02 41.44
CA GLU A 21 7.07 0.62 40.62
C GLU A 21 6.64 0.00 39.28
N LYS A 22 5.59 -0.83 39.26
CA LYS A 22 5.05 -1.42 38.02
C LYS A 22 4.49 -0.35 37.07
N MET A 23 3.80 0.65 37.60
CA MET A 23 3.28 1.77 36.80
C MET A 23 4.42 2.62 36.21
N VAL A 24 5.44 2.94 37.02
CA VAL A 24 6.64 3.65 36.56
C VAL A 24 7.37 2.86 35.47
N ASN A 25 7.46 1.54 35.61
CA ASN A 25 8.08 0.68 34.59
C ASN A 25 7.26 0.61 33.29
N ALA A 26 5.92 0.60 33.38
CA ALA A 26 5.06 0.67 32.19
C ALA A 26 5.21 2.00 31.45
N ILE A 27 5.33 3.12 32.18
CA ILE A 27 5.59 4.45 31.60
C ILE A 27 6.93 4.44 30.86
N LYS A 28 8.00 3.91 31.47
CA LYS A 28 9.31 3.79 30.82
C LYS A 28 9.25 2.97 29.52
N GLN A 29 8.59 1.81 29.56
CA GLN A 29 8.40 0.98 28.36
C GLN A 29 7.60 1.69 27.26
N CYS A 30 6.60 2.49 27.63
CA CYS A 30 5.85 3.27 26.65
C CYS A 30 6.73 4.28 25.91
N PHE A 31 7.69 4.91 26.60
CA PHE A 31 8.65 5.82 25.97
C PHE A 31 9.71 5.08 25.15
N GLU A 32 10.10 3.87 25.55
CA GLU A 32 11.10 3.08 24.81
C GLU A 32 10.52 2.46 23.52
N GLU A 33 9.27 2.01 23.56
CA GLU A 33 8.61 1.31 22.44
C GLU A 33 7.78 2.25 21.53
N ASP A 34 7.71 3.55 21.85
CA ASP A 34 6.80 4.54 21.22
C ASP A 34 5.35 4.02 21.10
N SER A 35 4.92 3.28 22.13
CA SER A 35 3.66 2.53 22.11
C SER A 35 2.96 2.67 23.45
N CYS A 36 1.67 3.01 23.45
CA CYS A 36 0.86 3.10 24.68
C CYS A 36 0.40 1.73 25.21
N LEU A 37 0.74 0.63 24.54
CA LEU A 37 0.29 -0.72 24.89
C LEU A 37 0.68 -1.15 26.31
N PRO A 38 1.89 -0.89 26.83
CA PRO A 38 2.25 -1.22 28.21
C PRO A 38 1.33 -0.59 29.26
N LEU A 39 0.99 0.70 29.11
CA LEU A 39 0.08 1.41 30.01
C LEU A 39 -1.36 0.86 29.95
N ILE A 40 -1.88 0.63 28.74
CA ILE A 40 -3.22 0.07 28.55
C ILE A 40 -3.31 -1.32 29.21
N LYS A 41 -2.25 -2.12 29.11
CA LYS A 41 -2.19 -3.46 29.72
C LYS A 41 -2.28 -3.38 31.25
N GLU A 42 -1.58 -2.44 31.88
CA GLU A 42 -1.62 -2.29 33.33
C GLU A 42 -2.98 -1.74 33.80
N GLU A 43 -3.59 -0.80 33.06
CA GLU A 43 -4.93 -0.30 33.35
C GLU A 43 -5.98 -1.42 33.31
N ILE A 44 -5.93 -2.27 32.28
CA ILE A 44 -6.84 -3.42 32.15
C ILE A 44 -6.65 -4.39 33.31
N LYS A 45 -5.40 -4.67 33.70
CA LYS A 45 -5.07 -5.56 34.80
C LYS A 45 -5.63 -5.07 36.13
N LEU A 46 -5.43 -3.79 36.45
CA LEU A 46 -5.98 -3.15 37.65
C LEU A 46 -7.51 -3.20 37.64
N LYS A 47 -8.16 -2.87 36.51
CA LYS A 47 -9.62 -2.94 36.37
C LYS A 47 -10.16 -4.35 36.65
N ILE A 48 -9.46 -5.39 36.19
CA ILE A 48 -9.85 -6.78 36.45
C ILE A 48 -9.68 -7.11 37.93
N GLN A 49 -8.54 -6.74 38.53
CA GLN A 49 -8.27 -6.99 39.96
C GLN A 49 -9.29 -6.28 40.86
N CYS A 50 -9.57 -4.99 40.63
CA CYS A 50 -10.57 -4.26 41.40
C CYS A 50 -11.95 -4.93 41.35
N LYS A 51 -12.38 -5.39 40.16
CA LYS A 51 -13.67 -6.09 40.01
C LYS A 51 -13.72 -7.39 40.83
N ARG A 52 -12.62 -8.15 40.87
CA ARG A 52 -12.53 -9.41 41.64
C ARG A 52 -12.64 -9.13 43.13
N VAL A 53 -11.86 -8.19 43.64
CA VAL A 53 -11.86 -7.81 45.06
C VAL A 53 -13.24 -7.30 45.49
N ILE A 54 -13.90 -6.46 44.68
CA ILE A 54 -15.27 -5.98 44.95
C ILE A 54 -16.27 -7.15 45.00
N SER A 55 -16.03 -8.21 44.23
CA SER A 55 -16.86 -9.41 44.22
C SER A 55 -16.53 -10.40 45.35
N GLY A 56 -15.54 -10.08 46.19
CA GLY A 56 -15.05 -10.95 47.27
C GLY A 56 -14.17 -12.10 46.77
N GLU A 57 -13.66 -12.02 45.53
CA GLU A 57 -12.70 -12.98 44.99
C GLU A 57 -11.26 -12.55 45.28
N ASP A 58 -10.38 -13.52 45.48
CA ASP A 58 -8.95 -13.28 45.68
C ASP A 58 -8.26 -12.72 44.42
N GLU A 59 -7.12 -12.07 44.65
CA GLU A 59 -6.26 -11.50 43.61
C GLU A 59 -5.81 -12.57 42.59
N LEU A 60 -5.85 -12.21 41.31
CA LEU A 60 -5.50 -13.11 40.22
C LEU A 60 -3.99 -13.40 40.20
N LYS A 61 -3.59 -14.57 40.68
CA LYS A 61 -2.22 -15.09 40.54
C LYS A 61 -2.09 -15.85 39.22
N VAL A 62 -1.41 -15.26 38.23
CA VAL A 62 -1.14 -15.94 36.96
C VAL A 62 0.06 -16.86 37.13
N GLU A 63 -0.20 -18.16 37.21
CA GLU A 63 0.88 -19.15 37.19
C GLU A 63 1.44 -19.28 35.77
N HIS A 64 2.64 -18.74 35.55
CA HIS A 64 3.37 -18.93 34.31
C HIS A 64 4.03 -20.32 34.29
N SER A 65 3.22 -21.35 34.03
CA SER A 65 3.76 -22.69 33.77
C SER A 65 4.53 -22.69 32.45
N ARG A 66 5.70 -23.36 32.44
CA ARG A 66 6.45 -23.54 31.20
C ARG A 66 5.60 -24.38 30.24
N PRO A 67 5.47 -23.98 28.97
CA PRO A 67 4.72 -24.77 28.00
C PRO A 67 5.34 -26.16 27.91
N VAL A 68 4.54 -27.18 28.20
CA VAL A 68 4.96 -28.58 28.14
C VAL A 68 5.26 -28.93 26.69
N LYS A 69 6.53 -29.23 26.38
CA LYS A 69 6.93 -29.69 25.06
C LYS A 69 6.52 -31.16 24.92
N TYR A 70 5.38 -31.41 24.28
CA TYR A 70 4.96 -32.77 23.96
C TYR A 70 5.78 -33.30 22.77
N LEU A 71 6.19 -34.57 22.86
CA LEU A 71 6.75 -35.30 21.73
C LEU A 71 5.61 -35.64 20.77
N LEU A 72 5.78 -35.36 19.49
CA LEU A 72 4.77 -35.71 18.49
C LEU A 72 4.70 -37.22 18.33
N THR A 73 3.48 -37.73 18.20
CA THR A 73 3.28 -39.14 17.83
C THR A 73 3.69 -39.36 16.37
N GLU A 74 4.02 -40.59 16.01
CA GLU A 74 4.43 -40.94 14.64
C GLU A 74 3.37 -40.54 13.60
N GLU A 75 2.09 -40.69 13.95
CA GLU A 75 0.96 -40.28 13.10
C GLU A 75 0.94 -38.77 12.85
N GLU A 76 1.23 -37.96 13.86
CA GLU A 76 1.29 -36.50 13.73
C GLU A 76 2.48 -36.07 12.88
N VAL A 77 3.62 -36.73 13.03
CA VAL A 77 4.81 -36.50 12.19
C VAL A 77 4.49 -36.82 10.73
N PHE A 78 3.80 -37.93 10.46
CA PHE A 78 3.38 -38.30 9.11
C PHE A 78 2.43 -37.24 8.51
N LYS A 79 1.38 -36.83 9.24
CA LYS A 79 0.45 -35.77 8.80
C LYS A 79 1.18 -34.45 8.51
N ARG A 80 2.13 -34.07 9.37
CA ARG A 80 2.98 -32.88 9.18
C ARG A 80 3.81 -32.98 7.91
N ASN A 81 4.46 -34.12 7.66
CA ASN A 81 5.29 -34.31 6.47
C ASN A 81 4.45 -34.30 5.19
N ARG A 82 3.28 -34.96 5.20
CA ARG A 82 2.33 -34.91 4.08
C ARG A 82 1.89 -33.48 3.78
N ARG A 83 1.57 -32.67 4.81
CA ARG A 83 1.19 -31.26 4.64
C ARG A 83 2.35 -30.42 4.09
N LYS A 84 3.58 -30.64 4.57
CA LYS A 84 4.78 -29.96 4.04
C LYS A 84 4.99 -30.26 2.56
N GLU A 85 4.88 -31.53 2.16
CA GLU A 85 5.06 -31.93 0.77
C GLU A 85 3.94 -31.36 -0.13
N GLN A 86 2.69 -31.37 0.33
CA GLN A 86 1.58 -30.74 -0.39
C GLN A 86 1.77 -29.23 -0.54
N ASN A 87 2.23 -28.55 0.52
CA ASN A 87 2.54 -27.11 0.46
C ASN A 87 3.70 -26.85 -0.51
N ARG A 88 4.77 -27.65 -0.45
CA ARG A 88 5.90 -27.56 -1.39
C ARG A 88 5.43 -27.66 -2.84
N ARG A 89 4.64 -28.68 -3.18
CA ARG A 89 4.06 -28.85 -4.52
C ARG A 89 3.19 -27.66 -4.92
N SER A 90 2.37 -27.16 -3.99
CA SER A 90 1.48 -26.03 -4.25
C SER A 90 2.28 -24.74 -4.50
N ALA A 91 3.30 -24.46 -3.70
CA ALA A 91 4.18 -23.32 -3.87
C ALA A 91 4.92 -23.36 -5.22
N VAL A 92 5.41 -24.52 -5.63
CA VAL A 92 6.03 -24.72 -6.95
C VAL A 92 5.02 -24.43 -8.06
N ARG A 93 3.80 -24.98 -8.00
CA ARG A 93 2.74 -24.70 -8.98
C ARG A 93 2.39 -23.21 -9.05
N THR A 94 2.26 -22.55 -7.91
CA THR A 94 1.97 -21.11 -7.87
C THR A 94 3.08 -20.31 -8.53
N ARG A 95 4.35 -20.59 -8.22
CA ARG A 95 5.50 -19.94 -8.86
C ARG A 95 5.54 -20.17 -10.37
N ILE A 96 5.23 -21.39 -10.83
CA ILE A 96 5.16 -21.70 -12.27
C ILE A 96 4.04 -20.89 -12.93
N ARG A 97 2.83 -20.86 -12.36
CA ARG A 97 1.70 -20.09 -12.90
C ARG A 97 2.01 -18.60 -12.94
N GLN A 98 2.66 -18.06 -11.92
CA GLN A 98 3.07 -16.66 -11.90
C GLN A 98 4.07 -16.35 -13.01
N LYS A 99 5.09 -17.20 -13.21
CA LYS A 99 6.04 -17.05 -14.32
C LYS A 99 5.36 -17.13 -15.68
N ALA A 100 4.45 -18.10 -15.87
CA ALA A 100 3.70 -18.23 -17.12
C ALA A 100 2.87 -16.97 -17.41
N ARG A 101 2.17 -16.44 -16.40
CA ARG A 101 1.40 -15.20 -16.52
C ARG A 101 2.27 -14.00 -16.87
N ILE A 102 3.47 -13.89 -16.29
CA ILE A 102 4.42 -12.82 -16.63
C ILE A 102 4.80 -12.92 -18.12
N VAL A 103 5.15 -14.12 -18.60
CA VAL A 103 5.50 -14.34 -20.01
C VAL A 103 4.31 -14.04 -20.95
N GLU A 104 3.08 -14.38 -20.55
CA GLU A 104 1.88 -14.02 -21.32
C GLU A 104 1.69 -12.51 -21.41
N LEU A 105 1.82 -11.80 -20.29
CA LEU A 105 1.71 -10.33 -20.25
C LEU A 105 2.83 -9.65 -21.06
N GLU A 106 4.06 -10.16 -21.01
CA GLU A 106 5.17 -9.65 -21.83
C GLU A 106 4.89 -9.79 -23.32
N LYS A 107 4.31 -10.93 -23.75
CA LYS A 107 3.88 -11.11 -25.14
C LYS A 107 2.78 -10.14 -25.55
N GLU A 108 1.81 -9.92 -24.68
CA GLU A 108 0.72 -8.97 -24.93
C GLU A 108 1.25 -7.53 -25.05
N VAL A 109 2.16 -7.13 -24.16
CA VAL A 109 2.83 -5.81 -24.23
C VAL A 109 3.56 -5.66 -25.56
N ASN A 110 4.38 -6.64 -25.96
CA ASN A 110 5.12 -6.57 -27.22
C ASN A 110 4.17 -6.47 -28.43
N SER A 111 3.09 -7.26 -28.45
CA SER A 111 2.09 -7.19 -29.51
C SER A 111 1.43 -5.81 -29.59
N LEU A 112 1.09 -5.21 -28.45
CA LEU A 112 0.49 -3.88 -28.40
C LEU A 112 1.48 -2.79 -28.84
N GLU A 113 2.77 -2.93 -28.52
CA GLU A 113 3.82 -2.02 -28.98
C GLU A 113 4.03 -2.10 -30.50
N GLU A 114 3.99 -3.31 -31.07
CA GLU A 114 4.03 -3.52 -32.52
C GLU A 114 2.82 -2.87 -33.21
N ASP A 115 1.60 -3.11 -32.70
CA ASP A 115 0.37 -2.50 -33.21
C ASP A 115 0.41 -0.97 -33.11
N GLN A 116 0.88 -0.43 -31.98
CA GLN A 116 1.03 1.00 -31.78
C GLN A 116 2.01 1.60 -32.81
N SER A 117 3.14 0.95 -33.04
CA SER A 117 4.13 1.37 -34.05
C SER A 117 3.53 1.39 -35.45
N SER A 118 2.80 0.34 -35.83
CA SER A 118 2.10 0.23 -37.13
C SER A 118 1.04 1.33 -37.31
N LEU A 119 0.26 1.61 -36.27
CA LEU A 119 -0.74 2.68 -36.30
C LEU A 119 -0.10 4.07 -36.43
N HIS A 120 1.02 4.32 -35.74
CA HIS A 120 1.75 5.58 -35.89
C HIS A 120 2.28 5.77 -37.31
N GLN A 121 2.85 4.74 -37.92
CA GLN A 121 3.30 4.79 -39.32
C GLN A 121 2.14 5.09 -40.27
N THR A 122 0.98 4.48 -40.03
CA THR A 122 -0.24 4.72 -40.82
C THR A 122 -0.70 6.17 -40.67
N ILE A 123 -0.74 6.70 -39.44
CA ILE A 123 -1.09 8.10 -39.17
C ILE A 123 -0.15 9.05 -39.90
N ASP A 124 1.15 8.81 -39.84
CA ASP A 124 2.14 9.68 -40.47
C ASP A 124 2.04 9.63 -42.00
N THR A 125 1.80 8.45 -42.57
CA THR A 125 1.52 8.29 -44.01
C THR A 125 0.27 9.08 -44.42
N LEU A 126 -0.83 8.97 -43.67
CA LEU A 126 -2.06 9.71 -43.98
C LEU A 126 -1.87 11.23 -43.83
N ARG A 127 -1.04 11.67 -42.87
CA ARG A 127 -0.72 13.10 -42.69
C ARG A 127 0.08 13.64 -43.86
N THR A 128 1.07 12.89 -44.36
CA THR A 128 1.86 13.32 -45.53
C THR A 128 1.00 13.37 -46.78
N GLU A 129 0.15 12.37 -47.02
CA GLU A 129 -0.82 12.37 -48.13
C GLU A 129 -1.76 13.58 -48.06
N LEU A 130 -2.31 13.87 -46.88
CA LEU A 130 -3.18 15.02 -46.67
C LEU A 130 -2.46 16.34 -46.94
N GLN A 131 -1.22 16.51 -46.45
CA GLN A 131 -0.40 17.69 -46.71
C GLN A 131 -0.09 17.86 -48.20
N MET A 132 0.21 16.77 -48.92
CA MET A 132 0.43 16.81 -50.36
C MET A 132 -0.83 17.27 -51.11
N LEU A 133 -1.98 16.69 -50.78
CA LEU A 133 -3.26 17.06 -51.40
C LEU A 133 -3.65 18.51 -51.10
N ASP A 134 -3.49 18.97 -49.86
CA ASP A 134 -3.76 20.36 -49.49
C ASP A 134 -2.82 21.33 -50.21
N GLY A 135 -1.54 20.98 -50.34
CA GLY A 135 -0.57 21.72 -51.15
C GLY A 135 -0.98 21.84 -52.61
N MET A 136 -1.40 20.74 -53.24
CA MET A 136 -1.91 20.74 -54.62
C MET A 136 -3.16 21.60 -54.78
N LEU A 137 -4.11 21.50 -53.84
CA LEU A 137 -5.32 22.34 -53.82
C LEU A 137 -4.99 23.82 -53.65
N HIS A 138 -4.01 24.14 -52.80
CA HIS A 138 -3.57 25.52 -52.58
C HIS A 138 -2.98 26.13 -53.85
N ILE A 139 -2.12 25.40 -54.56
CA ILE A 139 -1.56 25.85 -55.86
C ILE A 139 -2.67 26.12 -56.87
N HIS A 140 -3.67 25.23 -56.95
CA HIS A 140 -4.79 25.40 -57.87
C HIS A 140 -5.66 26.61 -57.53
N LYS A 141 -5.95 26.85 -56.24
CA LYS A 141 -6.70 28.03 -55.79
C LYS A 141 -5.96 29.33 -56.09
N CYS A 142 -4.65 29.40 -55.82
CA CYS A 142 -3.83 30.57 -56.11
C CYS A 142 -3.66 30.85 -57.62
N SER A 143 -3.73 29.82 -58.47
CA SER A 143 -3.60 29.98 -59.93
C SER A 143 -4.87 30.51 -60.61
N ASN A 144 -6.04 30.28 -60.00
CA ASN A 144 -7.32 30.80 -60.50
C ASN A 144 -7.57 32.27 -60.11
N ASP A 145 -6.92 32.76 -59.06
CA ASP A 145 -7.01 34.15 -58.62
C ASP A 145 -5.93 35.02 -59.29
N LYS A 146 -5.98 35.17 -60.62
CA LYS A 146 -5.16 36.17 -61.34
C LYS A 146 -5.51 37.63 -61.00
N THR A 147 -6.38 37.87 -60.02
CA THR A 147 -6.78 39.20 -59.57
C THR A 147 -6.86 39.28 -58.05
N LYS A 148 -5.70 39.24 -57.38
CA LYS A 148 -5.31 40.07 -56.21
C LYS A 148 -4.14 39.40 -55.48
N LEU A 149 -3.16 40.21 -55.08
CA LEU A 149 -2.15 39.82 -54.10
C LEU A 149 -2.84 39.27 -52.85
N CYS A 150 -2.77 37.96 -52.63
CA CYS A 150 -3.10 37.34 -51.36
C CYS A 150 -1.79 37.07 -50.62
N PHE A 151 -1.24 38.11 -49.98
CA PHE A 151 -0.29 37.94 -48.89
C PHE A 151 -1.11 37.47 -47.68
N VAL A 152 -1.29 36.17 -47.54
CA VAL A 152 -1.77 35.60 -46.28
C VAL A 152 -0.62 34.79 -45.72
N GLN A 153 0.15 35.42 -44.84
CA GLN A 153 0.88 34.70 -43.81
C GLN A 153 -0.13 33.82 -43.09
N ARG A 154 -0.14 32.53 -43.40
CA ARG A 154 -0.78 31.53 -42.56
C ARG A 154 0.31 30.92 -41.70
N ASP A 155 0.21 31.22 -40.41
CA ASP A 155 1.01 30.61 -39.37
C ASP A 155 0.99 29.07 -39.47
N PRO A 156 2.10 28.37 -39.16
CA PRO A 156 2.17 26.90 -39.25
C PRO A 156 1.33 26.14 -38.20
N PHE A 157 0.48 26.82 -37.43
CA PHE A 157 -0.22 26.27 -36.28
C PHE A 157 -1.75 26.30 -36.46
N TYR A 158 -2.27 25.54 -37.41
CA TYR A 158 -3.69 25.19 -37.47
C TYR A 158 -3.89 23.67 -37.55
N LEU A 159 -3.52 22.98 -36.48
CA LEU A 159 -4.31 21.84 -35.99
C LEU A 159 -5.41 22.39 -35.07
N GLN A 160 -6.41 23.07 -35.63
CA GLN A 160 -7.60 23.46 -34.90
C GLN A 160 -8.80 22.66 -35.40
N GLY A 161 -8.84 21.42 -34.91
CA GLY A 161 -10.00 20.53 -34.96
C GLY A 161 -10.12 19.67 -33.70
N ILE A 162 -9.34 19.96 -32.65
CA ILE A 162 -9.57 19.40 -31.33
C ILE A 162 -10.05 20.54 -30.46
N ASN A 163 -11.34 20.47 -30.10
CA ASN A 163 -12.00 21.38 -29.18
C ASN A 163 -11.08 21.62 -27.96
N CYS A 164 -10.50 22.82 -27.84
CA CYS A 164 -9.51 23.14 -26.82
C CYS A 164 -10.05 22.95 -25.40
N ASP A 165 -11.37 22.97 -25.23
CA ASP A 165 -12.02 22.66 -23.95
C ASP A 165 -11.93 21.18 -23.60
N ARG A 166 -12.01 20.28 -24.60
CA ARG A 166 -11.87 18.83 -24.42
C ARG A 166 -10.42 18.43 -24.15
N LEU A 167 -9.45 19.11 -24.76
CA LEU A 167 -8.02 18.95 -24.41
C LEU A 167 -7.71 19.50 -23.03
N ARG A 168 -8.35 20.60 -22.59
CA ARG A 168 -8.19 21.14 -21.24
C ARG A 168 -8.80 20.21 -20.19
N GLU A 169 -9.93 19.58 -20.48
CA GLU A 169 -10.52 18.53 -19.62
C GLU A 169 -9.68 17.26 -19.60
N LEU A 170 -9.19 16.78 -20.75
CA LEU A 170 -8.30 15.62 -20.81
C LEU A 170 -6.97 15.89 -20.11
N ASN A 171 -6.40 17.09 -20.23
CA ASN A 171 -5.13 17.44 -19.58
C ASN A 171 -5.31 17.71 -18.07
N LYS A 172 -6.47 18.21 -17.63
CA LYS A 172 -6.88 18.18 -16.22
C LYS A 172 -7.01 16.74 -15.71
N ALA A 173 -7.68 15.86 -16.45
CA ALA A 173 -7.81 14.44 -16.10
C ALA A 173 -6.46 13.70 -16.11
N TYR A 174 -5.56 14.04 -17.03
CA TYR A 174 -4.20 13.50 -17.12
C TYR A 174 -3.31 14.03 -16.00
N SER A 175 -3.39 15.32 -15.64
CA SER A 175 -2.65 15.90 -14.51
C SER A 175 -3.13 15.38 -13.15
N SER A 176 -4.42 15.04 -13.03
CA SER A 176 -4.96 14.36 -11.85
C SER A 176 -4.54 12.88 -11.78
N ARG A 177 -4.43 12.19 -12.94
CA ARG A 177 -3.97 10.79 -13.00
C ARG A 177 -2.46 10.61 -12.94
N SER A 178 -1.68 11.55 -13.49
CA SER A 178 -0.22 11.54 -13.41
C SER A 178 0.25 11.87 -12.01
N ASN A 179 -0.46 12.74 -11.27
CA ASN A 179 -0.22 12.93 -9.84
C ASN A 179 -0.46 11.64 -9.04
N LEU A 180 -1.53 10.86 -9.33
CA LEU A 180 -1.73 9.57 -8.67
C LEU A 180 -0.68 8.51 -9.03
N ARG A 181 -0.16 8.52 -10.27
CA ARG A 181 0.97 7.65 -10.64
C ARG A 181 2.26 8.08 -9.95
N TYR A 182 2.54 9.38 -9.89
CA TYR A 182 3.77 9.89 -9.27
C TYR A 182 3.76 9.68 -7.75
N THR A 183 2.62 9.87 -7.08
CA THR A 183 2.50 9.57 -5.64
C THR A 183 2.68 8.08 -5.38
N PHE A 184 2.03 7.21 -6.17
CA PHE A 184 2.16 5.75 -6.02
C PHE A 184 3.59 5.24 -6.27
N TYR A 185 4.28 5.73 -7.31
CA TYR A 185 5.68 5.38 -7.55
C TYR A 185 6.60 5.95 -6.47
N SER A 186 6.33 7.16 -5.95
CA SER A 186 7.12 7.75 -4.86
C SER A 186 6.95 6.99 -3.54
N GLU A 187 5.74 6.52 -3.23
CA GLU A 187 5.45 5.73 -2.03
C GLU A 187 6.11 4.35 -2.10
N ILE A 188 6.04 3.69 -3.27
CA ILE A 188 6.73 2.42 -3.49
C ILE A 188 8.25 2.60 -3.40
N MET A 189 8.81 3.64 -4.02
CA MET A 189 10.25 3.89 -3.96
C MET A 189 10.71 4.23 -2.55
N ASN A 190 9.94 5.02 -1.78
CA ASN A 190 10.24 5.31 -0.37
C ASN A 190 10.16 4.05 0.51
N TYR A 191 9.17 3.18 0.29
CA TYR A 191 9.07 1.91 1.00
C TYR A 191 10.24 0.98 0.68
N LEU A 192 10.64 0.87 -0.59
CA LEU A 192 11.80 0.08 -1.01
C LEU A 192 13.11 0.63 -0.42
N LEU A 193 13.26 1.96 -0.38
CA LEU A 193 14.43 2.62 0.22
C LEU A 193 14.49 2.38 1.74
N TYR A 194 13.35 2.42 2.42
CA TYR A 194 13.23 2.11 3.84
C TYR A 194 13.59 0.65 4.15
N CYS A 195 13.04 -0.31 3.40
CA CYS A 195 13.40 -1.73 3.54
C CYS A 195 14.90 -1.96 3.28
N TYR A 196 15.48 -1.23 2.33
CA TYR A 196 16.91 -1.31 2.05
C TYR A 196 17.76 -0.73 3.20
N ARG A 197 17.37 0.40 3.80
CA ARG A 197 18.09 0.97 4.96
C ARG A 197 18.02 0.05 6.19
N MET A 198 16.84 -0.51 6.47
CA MET A 198 16.65 -1.50 7.55
C MET A 198 17.51 -2.75 7.36
N SER A 199 17.70 -3.20 6.12
CA SER A 199 18.51 -4.40 5.83
C SER A 199 20.02 -4.16 5.93
N ASN A 200 20.47 -2.90 5.86
CA ASN A 200 21.88 -2.54 5.85
C ASN A 200 22.35 -1.86 7.15
N GLY A 201 21.51 -1.81 8.19
CA GLY A 201 21.88 -1.27 9.50
C GLY A 201 22.22 0.23 9.52
N ASN A 202 21.80 0.98 8.50
CA ASN A 202 21.94 2.44 8.45
C ASN A 202 20.64 3.08 8.95
N LEU A 203 20.54 3.19 10.28
CA LEU A 203 19.57 4.04 10.97
C LEU A 203 20.31 4.87 12.01
#